data_AF-A0A953MT19-F1
#
_entry.id   AF-A0A953MT19-F1
#
_cell.length_a   1.000
_cell.length_b   1.000
_cell.length_c   1.000
_cell.angle_alpha   90.00
_cell.angle_beta   90.00
_cell.angle_gamma   90.00
#
_symmetry.space_group_name_H-M   'P 1'
#
loop_
_entity.id
_entity.type
_entity.pdbx_description
1 polymer ?
#
loop_
_entity_poly.entity_id
_entity_poly.type
_entity_poly.pdbx_seq_one_letter_code
_entity_poly.pdbx_strand_id
1 'polypeptide(L)'
;MFLGYSFSPAPQTTSFTYRQFSTIESVVPGGLGRSRIIISDNSSQDVEKDLMNFYSITGINFKNVANNDKLIVDSINQYTTDGWELYKVTTGVQSNDNTGIFITRYLFRKPV
;
A
#
# COMPACT_ATOMS: atom_id res chain seq x y z
N MET A 1 -41.78 2.20 41.53
CA MET A 1 -40.68 3.05 41.04
C MET A 1 -39.44 2.16 41.00
N PHE A 2 -39.02 1.72 39.82
CA PHE A 2 -37.83 0.87 39.65
C PHE A 2 -36.71 1.74 39.09
N LEU A 3 -35.64 1.91 39.88
CA LEU A 3 -34.41 2.57 39.46
C LEU A 3 -33.64 1.59 38.57
N GLY A 4 -33.77 1.73 37.25
CA GLY A 4 -33.00 0.94 36.29
C GLY A 4 -31.58 1.49 36.20
N TYR A 5 -30.60 0.76 36.74
CA TYR A 5 -29.19 1.04 36.48
C TYR A 5 -28.86 0.57 35.05
N SER A 6 -28.65 1.50 34.14
CA SER A 6 -28.09 1.20 32.81
C SER A 6 -26.58 1.07 32.95
N PHE A 7 -26.05 -0.14 32.81
CA PHE A 7 -24.62 -0.36 32.61
C PHE A 7 -24.27 0.01 31.17
N SER A 8 -23.56 1.13 30.99
CA SER A 8 -22.84 1.38 29.74
C SER A 8 -21.52 0.61 29.81
N PRO A 9 -21.27 -0.38 28.94
CA PRO A 9 -19.98 -1.06 28.92
C PRO A 9 -18.89 -0.04 28.61
N ALA A 10 -17.79 -0.08 29.38
CA ALA A 10 -16.63 0.75 29.10
C ALA A 10 -16.13 0.43 27.67
N PRO A 11 -15.73 1.44 26.88
CA PRO A 11 -15.21 1.21 25.54
C PRO A 11 -13.99 0.29 25.62
N GLN A 12 -14.09 -0.92 25.06
CA GLN A 12 -12.95 -1.81 24.95
C GLN A 12 -11.94 -1.21 23.97
N THR A 13 -10.72 -0.98 24.45
CA THR A 13 -9.62 -0.54 23.60
C THR A 13 -9.09 -1.75 22.84
N THR A 14 -9.40 -1.85 21.55
CA THR A 14 -8.85 -2.89 20.67
C THR A 14 -7.42 -2.51 20.29
N SER A 15 -6.45 -3.35 20.65
CA SER A 15 -5.07 -3.24 20.19
C SER A 15 -4.96 -3.72 18.74
N PHE A 16 -4.07 -3.13 17.96
CA PHE A 16 -3.84 -3.51 16.55
C PHE A 16 -2.36 -3.79 16.29
N THR A 17 -2.11 -4.80 15.46
CA THR A 17 -0.83 -4.96 14.75
C THR A 17 -0.94 -4.35 13.35
N TYR A 18 0.20 -3.92 12.79
CA TYR A 18 0.25 -3.19 11.53
C TYR A 18 1.21 -3.85 10.54
N ARG A 19 0.89 -3.68 9.26
CA ARG A 19 1.74 -4.05 8.12
C ARG A 19 1.66 -2.96 7.07
N GLN A 20 2.77 -2.68 6.41
CA GLN A 20 2.83 -1.71 5.32
C GLN A 20 3.14 -2.41 4.00
N PHE A 21 2.34 -2.12 2.99
CA PHE A 21 2.60 -2.41 1.58
C PHE A 21 2.83 -1.08 0.89
N SER A 22 3.94 -0.93 0.16
CA SER A 22 4.29 0.31 -0.54
C SER A 22 4.62 0.05 -1.99
N THR A 23 4.12 0.87 -2.90
CA THR A 23 4.56 0.92 -4.29
C THR A 23 5.50 2.10 -4.46
N ILE A 24 6.62 1.88 -5.14
CA ILE A 24 7.54 2.92 -5.59
C ILE A 24 7.57 2.84 -7.10
N GLU A 25 7.14 3.92 -7.76
CA GLU A 25 6.99 3.96 -9.20
C GLU A 25 7.83 5.10 -9.76
N SER A 26 8.83 4.73 -10.57
CA SER A 26 9.80 5.66 -11.12
C SER A 26 9.40 6.09 -12.52
N VAL A 27 9.35 7.41 -12.73
CA VAL A 27 9.25 8.04 -14.04
C VAL A 27 10.63 8.57 -14.40
N VAL A 28 11.33 7.83 -15.26
CA VAL A 28 12.66 8.20 -15.77
C VAL A 28 12.62 8.15 -17.29
N PRO A 29 13.19 9.15 -18.00
CA PRO A 29 13.20 9.20 -19.45
C PRO A 29 13.84 7.95 -20.05
N GLY A 30 13.32 7.50 -21.19
CA GLY A 30 13.81 6.28 -21.85
C GLY A 30 13.47 4.98 -21.11
N GLY A 31 12.70 5.04 -20.02
CA GLY A 31 12.25 3.84 -19.29
C GLY A 31 13.33 3.16 -18.45
N LEU A 32 14.37 3.90 -18.05
CA LEU A 32 15.49 3.38 -17.25
C LEU A 32 15.19 3.25 -15.75
N GLY A 33 14.01 3.69 -15.32
CA GLY A 33 13.58 3.61 -13.92
C GLY A 33 13.46 2.15 -13.45
N ARG A 34 13.34 1.97 -12.13
CA ARG A 34 12.92 0.71 -11.53
C ARG A 34 11.76 1.00 -10.61
N SER A 35 10.63 0.35 -10.85
CA SER A 35 9.46 0.41 -9.99
C SER A 35 9.39 -0.87 -9.17
N ARG A 36 9.09 -0.78 -7.87
CA ARG A 36 9.13 -1.93 -6.95
C ARG A 36 8.06 -1.82 -5.88
N ILE A 37 7.60 -2.96 -5.41
CA ILE A 37 6.78 -3.09 -4.21
C ILE A 37 7.68 -3.41 -3.03
N ILE A 38 7.48 -2.71 -1.92
CA ILE A 38 8.13 -2.99 -0.63
C ILE A 38 7.06 -3.38 0.37
N ILE A 39 7.27 -4.51 1.04
CA ILE A 39 6.43 -4.96 2.15
C ILE A 39 7.24 -4.88 3.44
N SER A 40 6.65 -4.31 4.49
CA SER A 40 7.28 -4.15 5.79
C SER A 40 6.30 -4.57 6.88
N ASP A 41 6.75 -5.45 7.77
CA ASP A 41 6.02 -5.81 9.00
C ASP A 41 6.93 -5.79 10.23
N ASN A 42 6.38 -6.17 11.38
CA ASN A 42 7.10 -6.17 12.66
C ASN A 42 8.27 -7.16 12.72
N SER A 43 8.35 -8.12 11.79
CA SER A 43 9.32 -9.21 11.81
C SER A 43 10.43 -9.07 10.77
N SER A 44 10.15 -8.45 9.61
CA SER A 44 11.16 -8.23 8.57
C SER A 44 10.66 -7.30 7.46
N GLN A 45 11.59 -6.84 6.62
CA GLN A 45 11.27 -6.27 5.32
C GLN A 45 11.42 -7.36 4.26
N ASP A 46 10.39 -8.18 4.10
CA ASP A 46 10.44 -9.32 3.19
C ASP A 46 9.29 -9.29 2.20
N VAL A 47 9.63 -9.71 0.97
CA VAL A 47 8.83 -9.66 -0.27
C VAL A 47 8.95 -8.33 -1.01
N GLU A 48 9.91 -8.29 -1.91
CA GLU A 48 10.00 -7.32 -3.00
C GLU A 48 9.39 -7.93 -4.26
N LYS A 49 8.37 -7.28 -4.83
CA LYS A 49 7.86 -7.62 -6.17
C LYS A 49 8.26 -6.52 -7.13
N ASP A 50 8.86 -6.87 -8.26
CA ASP A 50 9.18 -5.88 -9.29
C ASP A 50 7.90 -5.40 -9.98
N LEU A 51 7.81 -4.10 -10.20
CA LEU A 51 6.80 -3.46 -11.03
C LEU A 51 7.43 -3.05 -12.36
N MET A 52 6.61 -2.98 -13.40
CA MET A 52 7.07 -2.54 -14.70
C MET A 52 7.16 -1.02 -14.80
N ASN A 53 8.01 -0.53 -15.70
CA ASN A 53 8.24 0.89 -15.90
C ASN A 53 7.07 1.56 -16.61
N PHE A 54 6.73 2.78 -16.18
CA PHE A 54 5.66 3.57 -16.79
C PHE A 54 6.01 4.16 -18.16
N TYR A 55 7.29 4.43 -18.42
CA TYR A 55 7.73 5.10 -19.65
C TYR A 55 8.63 4.21 -20.51
N SER A 56 8.55 4.42 -21.81
CA SER A 56 9.52 4.00 -22.82
C SER A 56 10.03 5.22 -23.58
N ILE A 57 10.86 5.01 -24.61
CA ILE A 57 11.28 6.10 -25.51
C ILE A 57 10.11 6.72 -26.30
N THR A 58 8.99 6.02 -26.42
CA THR A 58 7.79 6.46 -27.18
C THR A 58 6.71 7.08 -26.29
N GLY A 59 6.95 7.24 -24.99
CA GLY A 59 5.97 7.76 -24.03
C GLY A 59 5.50 6.72 -23.01
N ILE A 60 4.26 6.88 -22.53
CA ILE A 60 3.70 6.04 -21.46
C ILE A 60 3.34 4.64 -21.98
N ASN A 61 3.72 3.61 -21.24
CA ASN A 61 3.33 2.23 -21.49
C ASN A 61 2.10 1.84 -20.64
N PHE A 62 0.91 2.05 -21.18
CA PHE A 62 -0.36 1.75 -20.49
C PHE A 62 -0.56 0.28 -20.15
N LYS A 63 0.06 -0.65 -20.89
CA LYS A 63 0.02 -2.08 -20.54
C LYS A 63 0.80 -2.36 -19.27
N ASN A 64 1.93 -1.69 -19.09
CA ASN A 64 2.72 -1.79 -17.87
C ASN A 64 1.94 -1.24 -16.68
N VAL A 65 1.29 -0.09 -16.84
CA VAL A 65 0.41 0.50 -15.83
C VAL A 65 -0.70 -0.48 -15.42
N ALA A 66 -1.46 -1.01 -16.38
CA ALA A 66 -2.56 -1.93 -16.08
C ALA A 66 -2.10 -3.23 -15.39
N ASN A 67 -0.93 -3.75 -15.76
CA ASN A 67 -0.35 -4.93 -15.11
C ASN A 67 0.15 -4.62 -13.69
N ASN A 68 0.74 -3.45 -13.45
CA ASN A 68 1.11 -2.99 -12.11
C ASN A 68 -0.14 -2.84 -11.23
N ASP A 69 -1.20 -2.23 -11.76
CA ASP A 69 -2.49 -2.07 -11.05
C ASP A 69 -3.06 -3.43 -10.65
N LYS A 70 -2.98 -4.43 -11.53
CA LYS A 70 -3.39 -5.80 -11.21
C LYS A 70 -2.58 -6.38 -10.04
N LEU A 71 -1.26 -6.23 -10.05
CA LEU A 71 -0.39 -6.72 -8.96
C LEU A 71 -0.68 -6.04 -7.62
N ILE A 72 -1.01 -4.75 -7.66
CA ILE A 72 -1.39 -3.95 -6.49
C ILE A 72 -2.72 -4.46 -5.92
N VAL A 73 -3.74 -4.60 -6.77
CA VAL A 73 -5.07 -5.12 -6.38
C VAL A 73 -4.96 -6.55 -5.84
N ASP A 74 -4.20 -7.42 -6.51
CA ASP A 74 -4.00 -8.80 -6.06
C ASP A 74 -3.33 -8.84 -4.67
N SER A 75 -2.39 -7.92 -4.39
CA SER A 75 -1.73 -7.83 -3.08
C SER A 75 -2.68 -7.30 -1.98
N ILE A 76 -3.52 -6.32 -2.30
CA ILE A 76 -4.56 -5.83 -1.37
C ILE A 76 -5.56 -6.97 -1.06
N ASN A 77 -6.05 -7.66 -2.08
CA ASN A 77 -7.01 -8.76 -1.93
C ASN A 77 -6.44 -9.91 -1.09
N GLN A 78 -5.15 -10.23 -1.29
CA GLN A 78 -4.46 -11.24 -0.48
C GLN A 78 -4.49 -10.85 1.00
N TYR A 79 -4.08 -9.62 1.35
CA TYR A 79 -4.07 -9.18 2.75
C TYR A 79 -5.47 -9.11 3.37
N THR A 80 -6.48 -8.69 2.60
CA THR A 80 -7.86 -8.71 3.10
C THR A 80 -8.35 -10.13 3.34
N THR A 81 -7.96 -11.09 2.49
CA THR A 81 -8.26 -12.52 2.68
C THR A 81 -7.56 -13.08 3.92
N ASP A 82 -6.35 -12.63 4.20
CA ASP A 82 -5.58 -13.00 5.40
C ASP A 82 -6.09 -12.31 6.70
N GLY A 83 -7.19 -11.55 6.59
CA GLY A 83 -7.88 -10.90 7.71
C GLY A 83 -7.28 -9.55 8.12
N TRP A 84 -6.50 -8.91 7.24
CA TRP A 84 -6.05 -7.53 7.44
C TRP A 84 -7.07 -6.53 6.88
N GLU A 85 -7.30 -5.45 7.61
CA GLU A 85 -8.10 -4.31 7.15
C GLU A 85 -7.16 -3.29 6.49
N LEU A 86 -7.50 -2.83 5.28
CA LEU A 86 -6.86 -1.65 4.69
C LEU A 86 -7.31 -0.42 5.50
N TYR A 87 -6.42 0.09 6.34
CA TYR A 87 -6.72 1.16 7.28
C TYR A 87 -6.48 2.55 6.70
N LYS A 88 -5.38 2.73 5.97
CA LYS A 88 -5.01 4.04 5.41
C LYS A 88 -4.20 3.89 4.13
N VAL A 89 -4.46 4.77 3.17
CA VAL A 89 -3.62 4.96 1.99
C VAL A 89 -3.00 6.35 2.06
N THR A 90 -1.70 6.46 1.82
CA THR A 90 -0.96 7.74 1.80
C THR A 90 -0.05 7.78 0.59
N THR A 91 -0.13 8.86 -0.19
CA THR A 91 0.69 9.07 -1.38
C THR A 91 1.76 10.13 -1.13
N GLY A 92 2.86 10.04 -1.87
CA GLY A 92 3.92 11.05 -1.91
C GLY A 92 4.52 11.14 -3.31
N VAL A 93 4.96 12.33 -3.68
CA VAL A 93 5.63 12.58 -4.97
C VAL A 93 6.90 13.38 -4.71
N GLN A 94 7.99 12.94 -5.32
CA GLN A 94 9.22 13.71 -5.42
C GLN A 94 9.60 13.79 -6.89
N SER A 95 9.81 15.00 -7.41
CA SER A 95 10.19 15.20 -8.81
C SER A 95 11.28 16.25 -8.96
N ASN A 96 11.98 16.18 -10.09
CA ASN A 96 12.81 17.24 -10.67
C ASN A 96 12.48 17.36 -12.17
N ASP A 97 13.23 18.18 -12.90
CA ASP A 97 12.94 18.54 -14.30
C ASP A 97 12.69 17.34 -15.23
N ASN A 98 13.33 16.20 -14.99
CA ASN A 98 13.29 15.05 -15.89
C ASN A 98 12.91 13.74 -15.21
N THR A 99 12.85 13.68 -13.88
CA THR A 99 12.59 12.44 -13.15
C THR A 99 11.55 12.64 -12.06
N GLY A 100 10.78 11.60 -11.79
CA GLY A 100 9.79 11.59 -10.72
C GLY A 100 9.73 10.24 -10.03
N ILE A 101 9.49 10.25 -8.73
CA ILE A 101 9.19 9.09 -7.92
C ILE A 101 7.82 9.31 -7.30
N PHE A 102 6.94 8.36 -7.55
CA PHE A 102 5.64 8.24 -6.89
C PHE A 102 5.76 7.14 -5.84
N ILE A 103 5.34 7.43 -4.62
CA ILE A 103 5.23 6.43 -3.56
C ILE A 103 3.80 6.38 -3.06
N THR A 104 3.21 5.18 -3.03
CA THR A 104 1.92 4.96 -2.37
C THR A 104 2.11 3.95 -1.26
N ARG A 105 1.70 4.31 -0.04
CA ARG A 105 1.77 3.49 1.16
C ARG A 105 0.37 3.06 1.57
N TYR A 106 0.15 1.77 1.61
CA TYR A 106 -1.07 1.11 2.06
C TYR A 106 -0.78 0.52 3.44
N LEU A 107 -1.34 1.15 4.46
CA LEU A 107 -1.22 0.71 5.85
C LEU A 107 -2.39 -0.21 6.16
N PHE A 108 -2.07 -1.44 6.51
CA PHE A 108 -3.00 -2.45 6.96
C PHE A 108 -2.93 -2.61 8.47
N ARG A 109 -4.07 -2.95 9.09
CA ARG A 109 -4.13 -3.29 10.52
C ARG A 109 -4.93 -4.56 10.76
N LYS A 110 -4.65 -5.25 11.85
CA LYS A 110 -5.41 -6.42 12.31
C LYS A 110 -5.51 -6.36 13.84
N PRO A 111 -6.69 -6.62 14.44
CA PRO A 111 -6.81 -6.72 15.90
C PRO A 111 -5.81 -7.74 16.45
N VAL A 112 -5.20 -7.44 17.59
CA VAL A 112 -4.32 -8.36 18.34
C VAL A 112 -5.15 -9.19 19.31
#